data_AF-A0AB39ZDN9-F1
#
_entry.id   AF-A0AB39ZDN9-F1
#
_cell.length_a   1.000
_cell.length_b   1.000
_cell.length_c   1.000
_cell.angle_alpha   90.00
_cell.angle_beta   90.00
_cell.angle_gamma   90.00
#
_symmetry.space_group_name_H-M   'P 1'
#
loop_
_entity.id
_entity.type
_entity.pdbx_description
1 polymer ?
#
loop_
_entity_poly.entity_id
_entity_poly.type
_entity_poly.pdbx_seq_one_letter_code
_entity_poly.pdbx_strand_id
1 'polypeptide(L)'
;MAANQDSSVSSRITLFNQHAEQHKNWMMINPFAHYNVSDMPKRSFPQEEYGRAPAGSLSEQRSLQASVRALEEILQLCDTIQKSGQDDPIDGLRTLAFGPLFELYNDISDKLLATLLGARKYGFVDFSGETLFQGRDESVPVRLLRPFEHLKTEILAKVADLRCDFTEKPEDSTVLRED
;
A
#
# COMPACT_ATOMS: atom_id res chain seq x y z
N MET A 1 36.65 20.01 13.90
CA MET A 1 36.00 20.15 15.22
C MET A 1 34.63 20.80 15.00
N ALA A 2 33.61 20.00 14.69
CA ALA A 2 32.23 20.49 14.61
C ALA A 2 31.67 20.52 16.04
N ALA A 3 31.57 21.71 16.61
CA ALA A 3 31.02 21.89 17.94
C ALA A 3 29.52 21.52 17.95
N ASN A 4 29.10 20.86 19.02
CA ASN A 4 27.79 20.29 19.32
C ASN A 4 26.68 21.37 19.44
N GLN A 5 26.38 22.07 18.35
CA GLN A 5 25.37 23.15 18.30
C GLN A 5 23.92 22.65 18.43
N ASP A 6 23.68 21.37 18.18
CA ASP A 6 22.34 20.77 18.27
C ASP A 6 21.83 20.65 19.71
N SER A 7 22.71 20.76 20.71
CA SER A 7 22.38 20.60 22.13
C SER A 7 22.12 21.90 22.90
N SER A 8 22.21 23.06 22.23
CA SER A 8 22.04 24.38 22.85
C SER A 8 20.63 24.59 23.43
N VAL A 9 20.52 25.29 24.55
CA VAL A 9 19.20 25.65 25.12
C VAL A 9 18.38 26.47 24.13
N SER A 10 19.05 27.34 23.35
CA SER A 10 18.39 28.14 22.32
C SER A 10 17.78 27.27 21.21
N SER A 11 18.49 26.24 20.73
CA SER A 11 17.95 25.34 19.70
C SER A 11 16.77 24.51 20.21
N ARG A 12 16.76 24.14 21.50
CA ARG A 12 15.60 23.47 22.12
C ARG A 12 14.40 24.38 22.23
N ILE A 13 14.60 25.66 22.56
CA ILE A 13 13.51 26.65 22.61
C ILE A 13 12.93 26.87 21.23
N THR A 14 13.76 26.97 20.19
CA THR A 14 13.28 27.13 18.81
C THR A 14 12.49 25.90 18.36
N LEU A 15 12.98 24.68 18.63
CA LEU A 15 12.26 23.45 18.32
C LEU A 15 10.93 23.35 19.08
N PHE A 16 10.91 23.73 20.35
CA PHE A 16 9.69 23.74 21.15
C PHE A 16 8.66 24.73 20.60
N ASN A 17 9.09 25.96 20.29
CA ASN A 17 8.21 26.98 19.72
C ASN A 17 7.69 26.55 18.35
N GLN A 18 8.54 25.97 17.51
CA GLN A 18 8.13 25.41 16.21
C GLN A 18 7.06 24.32 16.39
N HIS A 19 7.27 23.40 17.34
CA HIS A 19 6.31 22.35 17.63
C HIS A 19 4.98 22.91 18.18
N ALA A 20 5.03 23.93 19.04
CA ALA A 20 3.86 24.59 19.58
C ALA A 20 3.03 25.28 18.48
N GLU A 21 3.68 25.98 17.56
CA GLU A 21 3.01 26.60 16.41
C GLU A 21 2.42 25.56 15.45
N GLN A 22 3.15 24.49 15.14
CA GLN A 22 2.63 23.37 14.33
C GLN A 22 1.38 22.73 14.98
N HIS A 23 1.44 22.50 16.29
CA HIS A 23 0.31 21.94 17.04
C HIS A 23 -0.90 22.88 17.03
N LYS A 24 -0.68 24.19 17.25
CA LYS A 24 -1.73 25.21 17.17
C LYS A 24 -2.38 25.23 15.79
N ASN A 25 -1.58 25.22 14.73
CA ASN A 25 -2.07 25.17 13.35
C ASN A 25 -2.88 23.90 13.07
N TRP A 26 -2.44 22.74 13.57
CA TRP A 26 -3.16 21.48 13.43
C TRP A 26 -4.49 21.48 14.21
N MET A 27 -4.52 22.06 15.42
CA MET A 27 -5.75 22.23 16.19
C MET A 27 -6.77 23.11 15.46
N MET A 28 -6.34 24.16 14.74
CA MET A 28 -7.27 25.02 13.99
C MET A 28 -8.07 24.26 12.92
N ILE A 29 -7.49 23.22 12.32
CA ILE A 29 -8.12 22.44 11.24
C ILE A 29 -8.68 21.09 11.69
N ASN A 30 -8.53 20.72 12.96
CA ASN A 30 -8.98 19.42 13.46
C ASN A 30 -10.45 19.47 13.91
N PRO A 31 -11.38 18.73 13.26
CA PRO A 31 -12.81 18.72 13.60
C PRO A 31 -13.12 18.26 15.02
N PHE A 32 -12.18 17.59 15.69
CA PHE A 32 -12.34 17.10 17.08
C PHE A 32 -11.77 18.06 18.13
N ALA A 33 -11.14 19.16 17.72
CA ALA A 33 -10.55 20.16 18.64
C ALA A 33 -11.51 21.31 18.99
N HIS A 34 -12.59 21.49 18.22
CA HIS A 34 -13.56 22.58 18.39
C HIS A 34 -14.94 22.03 18.75
N TYR A 35 -15.71 22.80 19.51
CA TYR A 35 -17.09 22.44 19.86
C TYR A 35 -18.03 22.58 18.64
N ASN A 36 -17.83 23.61 17.81
CA ASN A 36 -18.58 23.86 16.59
C ASN A 36 -17.68 23.70 15.36
N VAL A 37 -18.04 22.78 14.47
CA VAL A 37 -17.29 22.50 13.24
C VAL A 37 -17.53 23.54 12.13
N SER A 38 -18.53 24.42 12.30
CA SER A 38 -18.89 25.49 11.34
C SER A 38 -17.85 26.59 11.25
N ASP A 39 -17.12 26.83 12.34
CA ASP A 39 -16.19 27.96 12.45
C ASP A 39 -14.78 27.57 11.98
N MET A 40 -14.65 26.36 11.43
CA MET A 40 -13.39 25.78 10.97
C MET A 40 -13.03 26.27 9.56
N PRO A 41 -11.75 26.66 9.33
CA PRO A 41 -11.25 26.89 7.98
C PRO A 41 -11.45 25.66 7.10
N LYS A 42 -12.17 25.82 5.99
CA LYS A 42 -12.42 24.70 5.07
C LYS A 42 -11.14 24.39 4.30
N ARG A 43 -10.60 23.18 4.50
CA ARG A 43 -9.39 22.76 3.80
C ARG A 43 -9.69 22.61 2.30
N SER A 44 -8.91 23.31 1.48
CA SER A 44 -8.88 23.12 0.03
C SER A 44 -7.69 22.24 -0.32
N PHE A 45 -7.91 21.26 -1.18
CA PHE A 45 -6.85 20.42 -1.74
C PHE A 45 -7.00 20.41 -3.25
N PRO A 46 -5.91 20.31 -4.02
CA PRO A 46 -6.01 19.97 -5.43
C PRO A 46 -6.64 18.58 -5.56
N GLN A 47 -7.38 18.36 -6.66
CA GLN A 47 -8.09 17.10 -6.89
C GLN A 47 -7.15 15.89 -6.92
N GLU A 48 -5.89 16.10 -7.32
CA GLU A 48 -4.82 15.09 -7.41
C GLU A 48 -4.36 14.59 -6.04
N GLU A 49 -4.46 15.43 -5.00
CA GLU A 49 -4.02 15.14 -3.64
C GLU A 49 -5.17 14.61 -2.76
N TYR A 50 -6.40 14.67 -3.26
CA TYR A 50 -7.56 14.16 -2.53
C TYR A 50 -7.43 12.64 -2.30
N GLY A 51 -7.60 12.21 -1.05
CA GLY A 51 -7.46 10.81 -0.64
C GLY A 51 -6.02 10.31 -0.53
N ARG A 52 -5.01 11.17 -0.71
CA ARG A 52 -3.61 10.84 -0.49
C ARG A 52 -3.13 11.34 0.87
N ALA A 53 -2.19 10.61 1.47
CA ALA A 53 -1.50 11.09 2.66
C ALA A 53 -0.62 12.30 2.30
N PRO A 54 -0.39 13.25 3.23
CA PRO A 54 0.52 14.35 3.00
C PRO A 54 1.92 13.84 2.62
N ALA A 55 2.55 14.48 1.64
CA ALA A 55 3.89 14.13 1.19
C ALA A 55 4.90 14.18 2.35
N GLY A 56 5.81 13.20 2.42
CA GLY A 56 6.82 13.08 3.47
C GLY A 56 6.28 12.62 4.83
N SER A 57 4.96 12.45 4.98
CA SER A 57 4.37 12.05 6.26
C SER A 57 4.60 10.57 6.58
N LEU A 58 4.58 10.24 7.88
CA LEU A 58 4.58 8.84 8.34
C LEU A 58 3.39 8.04 7.77
N SER A 59 2.29 8.70 7.45
CA SER A 59 1.13 8.06 6.83
C SER A 59 1.41 7.66 5.38
N GLU A 60 2.10 8.51 4.61
CA GLU A 60 2.57 8.17 3.26
C GLU A 60 3.53 6.98 3.32
N GLN A 61 4.53 7.04 4.21
CA GLN A 61 5.48 5.95 4.41
C GLN A 61 4.78 4.62 4.71
N ARG A 62 3.80 4.61 5.63
CA ARG A 62 3.02 3.40 5.96
C ARG A 62 2.23 2.90 4.75
N SER A 63 1.66 3.80 3.95
CA SER A 63 0.89 3.42 2.76
C SER A 63 1.77 2.78 1.67
N LEU A 64 2.98 3.33 1.46
CA LEU A 64 3.98 2.77 0.55
C LEU A 64 4.45 1.40 1.04
N GLN A 65 4.79 1.27 2.33
CA GLN A 65 5.19 -0.01 2.92
C GLN A 65 4.09 -1.07 2.81
N ALA A 66 2.83 -0.69 3.04
CA ALA A 66 1.70 -1.60 2.84
C ALA A 66 1.58 -2.06 1.39
N SER A 67 1.81 -1.17 0.43
CA SER A 67 1.77 -1.46 -1.00
C SER A 67 2.89 -2.42 -1.41
N VAL A 68 4.11 -2.21 -0.91
CA VAL A 68 5.24 -3.13 -1.10
C VAL A 68 4.93 -4.52 -0.55
N ARG A 69 4.41 -4.60 0.68
CA ARG A 69 4.02 -5.89 1.28
C ARG A 69 2.95 -6.61 0.47
N ALA A 70 1.95 -5.89 -0.02
CA ALA A 70 0.91 -6.49 -0.86
C ALA A 70 1.50 -7.09 -2.16
N LEU A 71 2.48 -6.42 -2.78
CA LEU A 71 3.17 -6.95 -3.96
C LEU A 71 4.04 -8.17 -3.63
N GLU A 72 4.71 -8.18 -2.48
CA GLU A 72 5.48 -9.34 -2.00
C GLU A 72 4.58 -10.55 -1.73
N GLU A 73 3.40 -10.35 -1.11
CA GLU A 73 2.39 -11.39 -0.91
C GLU A 73 1.86 -11.94 -2.26
N ILE A 74 1.63 -11.07 -3.24
CA ILE A 74 1.21 -11.46 -4.59
C ILE A 74 2.32 -12.27 -5.29
N LEU A 75 3.59 -11.90 -5.12
CA LEU A 75 4.70 -12.67 -5.68
C LEU A 75 4.76 -14.08 -5.09
N GLN A 76 4.58 -14.20 -3.77
CA GLN A 76 4.52 -15.50 -3.09
C GLN A 76 3.35 -16.35 -3.58
N LEU A 77 2.20 -15.72 -3.88
CA LEU A 77 1.04 -16.41 -4.44
C LEU A 77 1.35 -16.98 -5.82
N CYS A 78 1.93 -16.16 -6.70
CA CYS A 78 2.33 -16.61 -8.04
C CYS A 78 3.36 -17.74 -7.98
N ASP A 79 4.33 -17.67 -7.06
CA ASP A 79 5.34 -18.72 -6.84
C ASP A 79 4.71 -20.03 -6.33
N THR A 80 3.72 -19.93 -5.43
CA THR A 80 2.97 -21.08 -4.92
C THR A 80 2.18 -21.77 -6.04
N ILE A 81 1.49 -20.99 -6.88
CA ILE A 81 0.77 -21.53 -8.05
C ILE A 81 1.75 -22.13 -9.05
N GLN A 82 2.93 -21.53 -9.25
CA GLN A 82 3.95 -22.07 -10.16
C GLN A 82 4.48 -23.44 -9.69
N LYS A 83 4.70 -23.60 -8.38
CA LYS A 83 5.25 -24.83 -7.78
C LYS A 83 4.25 -25.97 -7.67
N SER A 84 3.02 -25.65 -7.28
CA SER A 84 1.98 -26.64 -6.99
C SER A 84 0.98 -26.82 -8.13
N GLY A 85 1.00 -25.92 -9.12
CA GLY A 85 0.07 -25.92 -10.25
C GLY A 85 0.43 -26.91 -11.36
N GLN A 86 -0.60 -27.30 -12.09
CA GLN A 86 -0.50 -28.14 -13.29
C GLN A 86 -0.44 -27.25 -14.53
N ASP A 87 0.14 -27.76 -15.61
CA ASP A 87 0.17 -27.05 -16.89
C ASP A 87 -1.23 -27.07 -17.52
N ASP A 88 -1.75 -25.90 -17.90
CA ASP A 88 -3.01 -25.81 -18.63
C ASP A 88 -2.85 -26.48 -20.01
N PRO A 89 -3.70 -27.44 -20.38
CA PRO A 89 -3.62 -28.13 -21.66
C PRO A 89 -3.69 -27.21 -22.89
N ILE A 90 -4.27 -26.01 -22.74
CA ILE A 90 -4.54 -25.09 -23.86
C ILE A 90 -3.41 -24.06 -23.98
N ASP A 91 -3.12 -23.34 -22.91
CA ASP A 91 -2.19 -22.20 -22.92
C ASP A 91 -0.77 -22.57 -22.45
N GLY A 92 -0.59 -23.74 -21.83
CA GLY A 92 0.68 -24.15 -21.21
C GLY A 92 1.07 -23.34 -19.98
N LEU A 93 0.16 -22.51 -19.47
CA LEU A 93 0.35 -21.68 -18.28
C LEU A 93 -0.04 -22.47 -17.01
N ARG A 94 0.59 -22.15 -15.88
CA ARG A 94 0.29 -22.85 -14.62
C ARG A 94 -1.08 -22.50 -14.09
N THR A 95 -1.82 -23.53 -13.70
CA THR A 95 -3.15 -23.46 -13.13
C THR A 95 -3.23 -24.32 -11.88
N LEU A 96 -3.89 -23.82 -10.84
CA LEU A 96 -4.15 -24.55 -9.60
C LEU A 96 -5.61 -24.36 -9.19
N ALA A 97 -6.29 -25.45 -8.81
CA ALA A 97 -7.66 -25.36 -8.31
C ALA A 97 -7.71 -24.62 -6.96
N PHE A 98 -8.79 -23.89 -6.71
CA PHE A 98 -8.94 -23.06 -5.52
C PHE A 98 -8.88 -23.84 -4.20
N GLY A 99 -9.48 -25.04 -4.12
CA GLY A 99 -9.49 -25.86 -2.91
C GLY A 99 -8.07 -26.20 -2.42
N PRO A 100 -7.25 -26.88 -3.25
CA PRO A 100 -5.86 -27.17 -2.91
C PRO A 100 -5.01 -25.91 -2.66
N LEU A 101 -5.25 -24.84 -3.42
CA LEU A 101 -4.58 -23.56 -3.19
C LEU A 101 -4.92 -23.01 -1.80
N PHE A 102 -6.20 -23.05 -1.40
CA PHE A 102 -6.67 -22.59 -0.11
C PHE A 102 -6.09 -23.40 1.05
N GLU A 103 -6.09 -24.73 0.93
CA GLU A 103 -5.48 -25.61 1.94
C GLU A 103 -3.98 -25.32 2.12
N LEU A 104 -3.24 -25.19 1.01
CA LEU A 104 -1.82 -24.86 1.05
C LEU A 104 -1.55 -23.47 1.64
N TYR A 105 -2.41 -22.49 1.34
CA TYR A 105 -2.26 -21.13 1.83
C TYR A 105 -2.71 -20.94 3.28
N ASN A 106 -3.55 -21.82 3.82
CA ASN A 106 -4.03 -21.72 5.21
C ASN A 106 -2.88 -21.78 6.23
N ASP A 107 -1.79 -22.46 5.89
CA ASP A 107 -0.56 -22.50 6.69
C ASP A 107 0.37 -21.28 6.46
N ILE A 108 0.14 -20.53 5.37
CA ILE A 108 0.97 -19.40 4.95
C ILE A 108 0.38 -18.06 5.40
N SER A 109 -0.91 -17.82 5.12
CA SER A 109 -1.60 -16.55 5.34
C SER A 109 -3.12 -16.70 5.33
N ASP A 110 -3.79 -15.98 6.22
CA ASP A 110 -5.26 -15.89 6.33
C ASP A 110 -5.91 -14.98 5.27
N LYS A 111 -5.12 -14.42 4.34
CA LYS A 111 -5.55 -13.37 3.40
C LYS A 111 -5.65 -13.80 1.94
N LEU A 112 -5.68 -15.10 1.66
CA LEU A 112 -5.61 -15.61 0.28
C LEU A 112 -6.56 -14.90 -0.69
N LEU A 113 -7.83 -14.71 -0.31
CA LEU A 113 -8.82 -14.05 -1.19
C LEU A 113 -8.42 -12.60 -1.51
N ALA A 114 -7.93 -11.86 -0.52
CA ALA A 114 -7.48 -10.48 -0.72
C ALA A 114 -6.25 -10.43 -1.64
N THR A 115 -5.30 -11.36 -1.45
CA THR A 115 -4.11 -11.48 -2.31
C THR A 115 -4.49 -11.87 -3.75
N LEU A 116 -5.46 -12.78 -3.94
CA LEU A 116 -6.00 -13.15 -5.25
C LEU A 116 -6.63 -11.97 -5.98
N LEU A 117 -7.47 -11.19 -5.29
CA LEU A 117 -8.07 -9.98 -5.86
C LEU A 117 -7.02 -8.92 -6.20
N GLY A 118 -6.00 -8.77 -5.35
CA GLY A 118 -4.84 -7.92 -5.63
C GLY A 118 -4.09 -8.37 -6.88
N ALA A 119 -3.76 -9.65 -6.99
CA ALA A 119 -3.09 -10.23 -8.16
C ALA A 119 -3.92 -10.07 -9.44
N ARG A 120 -5.25 -10.20 -9.33
CA ARG A 120 -6.18 -9.99 -10.44
C ARG A 120 -6.23 -8.52 -10.90
N LYS A 121 -6.21 -7.57 -9.96
CA LYS A 121 -6.14 -6.13 -10.28
C LYS A 121 -4.91 -5.78 -11.12
N TYR A 122 -3.78 -6.46 -10.90
CA TYR A 122 -2.56 -6.26 -11.68
C TYR A 122 -2.48 -7.14 -12.95
N GLY A 123 -3.46 -8.01 -13.21
CA GLY A 123 -3.45 -8.90 -14.36
C GLY A 123 -2.35 -9.97 -14.28
N PHE A 124 -2.12 -10.52 -13.09
CA PHE A 124 -1.19 -11.65 -12.90
C PHE A 124 -1.93 -12.99 -12.82
N VAL A 125 -3.12 -12.97 -12.25
CA VAL A 125 -3.95 -14.15 -12.00
C VAL A 125 -5.36 -13.88 -12.52
N ASP A 126 -6.03 -14.93 -13.02
CA ASP A 126 -7.45 -14.90 -13.33
C ASP A 126 -8.18 -16.16 -12.82
N PHE A 127 -9.47 -16.00 -12.53
CA PHE A 127 -10.36 -17.08 -12.08
C PHE A 127 -11.83 -16.71 -12.39
N SER A 128 -12.69 -17.72 -12.48
CA SER A 128 -14.11 -17.52 -12.80
C SER A 128 -14.89 -16.92 -11.61
N GLY A 129 -15.74 -15.92 -11.90
CA GLY A 129 -16.57 -15.23 -10.89
C GLY A 129 -15.90 -14.03 -10.23
N GLU A 130 -16.61 -13.36 -9.32
CA GLU A 130 -16.11 -12.17 -8.59
C GLU A 130 -15.26 -12.54 -7.37
N THR A 131 -15.63 -13.63 -6.70
CA THR A 131 -15.00 -14.13 -5.47
C THR A 131 -15.15 -15.65 -5.38
N LEU A 132 -14.35 -16.29 -4.54
CA LEU A 132 -14.31 -17.75 -4.35
C LEU A 132 -14.58 -18.10 -2.89
N PHE A 133 -15.42 -19.10 -2.66
CA PHE A 133 -15.75 -19.59 -1.31
C PHE A 133 -15.36 -21.06 -1.14
N GLN A 134 -14.78 -21.37 0.02
CA GLN A 134 -14.48 -22.74 0.44
C GLN A 134 -15.77 -23.58 0.50
N GLY A 135 -15.71 -24.87 0.15
CA GLY A 135 -16.87 -25.77 0.11
C GLY A 135 -17.80 -25.60 -1.09
N ARG A 136 -17.66 -24.51 -1.87
CA ARG A 136 -18.45 -24.27 -3.09
C ARG A 136 -17.60 -24.23 -4.34
N ASP A 137 -16.52 -23.45 -4.30
CA ASP A 137 -15.73 -23.09 -5.48
C ASP A 137 -14.40 -23.85 -5.55
N GLU A 138 -14.29 -25.01 -4.88
CA GLU A 138 -13.02 -25.76 -4.70
C GLU A 138 -12.38 -26.19 -6.03
N SER A 139 -13.20 -26.50 -7.03
CA SER A 139 -12.73 -26.93 -8.35
C SER A 139 -12.45 -25.78 -9.32
N VAL A 140 -12.63 -24.52 -8.91
CA VAL A 140 -12.43 -23.37 -9.81
C VAL A 140 -10.92 -23.21 -10.09
N PRO A 141 -10.50 -23.21 -11.36
CA PRO A 141 -9.10 -23.03 -11.71
C PRO A 141 -8.67 -21.57 -11.50
N VAL A 142 -7.60 -21.38 -10.73
CA VAL A 142 -6.86 -20.13 -10.59
C VAL A 142 -5.65 -20.20 -11.52
N ARG A 143 -5.61 -19.34 -12.54
CA ARG A 143 -4.64 -19.41 -13.63
C ARG A 143 -3.66 -18.25 -13.58
N LEU A 144 -2.38 -18.51 -13.84
CA LEU A 144 -1.42 -17.45 -14.14
C LEU A 144 -1.66 -16.95 -15.57
N LEU A 145 -1.71 -15.64 -15.77
CA LEU A 145 -1.94 -15.05 -17.10
C LEU A 145 -0.67 -15.00 -17.97
N ARG A 146 0.51 -15.11 -17.35
CA ARG A 146 1.82 -15.03 -18.00
C ARG A 146 2.81 -15.98 -17.32
N PRO A 147 3.93 -16.33 -17.97
CA PRO A 147 4.95 -17.15 -17.33
C PRO A 147 5.51 -16.49 -16.08
N PHE A 148 5.80 -17.31 -15.06
CA PHE A 148 6.23 -16.82 -13.74
C PHE A 148 7.42 -15.87 -13.78
N GLU A 149 8.43 -16.12 -14.63
CA GLU A 149 9.61 -15.26 -14.73
C GLU A 149 9.28 -13.82 -15.18
N HIS A 150 8.31 -13.67 -16.09
CA HIS A 150 7.85 -12.34 -16.52
C HIS A 150 7.08 -11.63 -15.40
N LEU A 151 6.18 -12.35 -14.73
CA LEU A 151 5.41 -11.83 -13.59
C LEU A 151 6.33 -11.38 -12.46
N LYS A 152 7.32 -12.21 -12.10
CA LYS A 152 8.32 -11.93 -11.09
C LYS A 152 9.10 -10.67 -11.40
N THR A 153 9.58 -10.53 -12.63
CA THR A 153 10.34 -9.34 -13.05
C THR A 153 9.49 -8.07 -12.94
N GLU A 154 8.24 -8.12 -13.38
CA GLU A 154 7.33 -6.97 -13.28
C GLU A 154 7.01 -6.60 -11.83
N ILE A 155 6.72 -7.58 -10.98
CA ILE A 155 6.43 -7.33 -9.56
C ILE A 155 7.64 -6.72 -8.87
N LEU A 156 8.84 -7.26 -9.10
CA LEU A 156 10.08 -6.73 -8.53
C LEU A 156 10.38 -5.31 -9.02
N ALA A 157 10.13 -5.00 -10.28
CA ALA A 157 10.25 -3.64 -10.81
C ALA A 157 9.31 -2.67 -10.07
N LYS A 158 8.03 -3.04 -9.92
CA LYS A 158 7.05 -2.23 -9.15
C LYS A 158 7.46 -2.03 -7.69
N VAL A 159 8.01 -3.07 -7.05
CA VAL A 159 8.52 -2.95 -5.67
C VAL A 159 9.73 -2.01 -5.61
N ALA A 160 10.62 -2.05 -6.59
CA ALA A 160 11.75 -1.15 -6.68
C ALA A 160 11.30 0.31 -6.86
N ASP A 161 10.34 0.56 -7.76
CA ASP A 161 9.78 1.90 -7.99
C ASP A 161 9.19 2.50 -6.71
N LEU A 162 8.37 1.72 -5.98
CA LEU A 162 7.78 2.16 -4.70
C LEU A 162 8.83 2.44 -3.60
N ARG A 163 9.97 1.73 -3.65
CA ARG A 163 11.09 1.97 -2.73
C ARG A 163 11.91 3.20 -3.13
N CYS A 164 11.98 3.54 -4.41
CA CYS A 164 12.59 4.79 -4.89
C CYS A 164 11.74 6.01 -4.50
N ASP A 165 10.41 5.93 -4.68
CA ASP A 165 9.47 6.98 -4.28
C ASP A 165 9.60 7.37 -2.79
N PHE A 166 10.01 6.42 -1.95
CA PHE A 166 10.27 6.65 -0.53
C PHE A 166 11.44 7.61 -0.26
N THR A 167 12.39 7.76 -1.19
CA THR A 167 13.65 8.48 -0.96
C THR A 167 13.68 9.94 -1.44
N GLU A 168 12.80 10.35 -2.36
CA GLU A 168 13.03 11.58 -3.13
C GLU A 168 12.09 12.76 -2.82
N LYS A 169 11.00 12.61 -2.05
CA LYS A 169 9.97 13.66 -2.02
C LYS A 169 10.30 14.88 -1.13
N PRO A 170 10.26 16.11 -1.69
CA PRO A 170 10.31 17.34 -0.92
C PRO A 170 8.99 17.60 -0.16
N GLU A 171 9.09 18.33 0.96
CA GLU A 171 7.93 18.69 1.78
C GLU A 171 7.12 19.81 1.11
N ASP A 172 5.91 19.49 0.62
CA ASP A 172 4.96 20.49 0.14
C ASP A 172 4.07 20.98 1.29
N SER A 173 4.03 22.30 1.47
CA SER A 173 3.24 22.96 2.49
C SER A 173 1.75 22.97 2.12
N THR A 174 0.88 22.35 2.92
CA THR A 174 -0.57 22.46 2.74
C THR A 174 -1.03 23.91 2.89
N VAL A 175 -1.51 24.51 1.81
CA VAL A 175 -2.06 25.86 1.78
C VAL A 175 -3.52 25.83 2.25
N LEU A 176 -3.87 26.70 3.20
CA LEU A 176 -5.27 26.91 3.61
C LEU A 176 -5.98 27.79 2.57
N ARG A 177 -7.29 27.57 2.38
CA ARG A 177 -8.09 28.43 1.50
C ARG A 177 -8.23 29.80 2.17
N GLU A 178 -7.76 30.85 1.50
CA GLU A 178 -8.11 32.24 1.87
C GLU A 178 -9.51 32.54 1.31
N ASP A 179 -10.35 33.18 2.14
CA ASP A 179 -11.75 33.52 1.82
C ASP A 179 -11.89 34.65 0.79
#